data_AF-A0A2N9EVN8-F1
#
_entry.id   AF-A0A2N9EVN8-F1
#
_cell.length_a   1.000
_cell.length_b   1.000
_cell.length_c   1.000
_cell.angle_alpha   90.00
_cell.angle_beta   90.00
_cell.angle_gamma   90.00
#
_symmetry.space_group_name_H-M   'P 1'
#
loop_
_entity.id
_entity.type
_entity.pdbx_description
1 polymer ?
#
loop_
_entity_poly.entity_id
_entity_poly.type
_entity_poly.pdbx_seq_one_letter_code
_entity_poly.pdbx_strand_id
1 'polypeptide(L)'
;MKASFHRLLFKQEGNRAVWEYPFAVAGINVTFMLIRMLDLSSEDEEAFDVLYSIAFEMMDAQWLAMRASYMEFNEVLQVTRTQLERELSLEDIHRIQDLPAYNLLYQ
;
A
#
# COMPACT_ATOMS: atom_id res chain seq x y z
N MET A 1 -5.59 15.54 2.00
CA MET A 1 -5.13 14.48 1.09
C MET A 1 -3.62 14.61 0.96
N LYS A 2 -2.85 13.58 1.33
CA LYS A 2 -1.37 13.65 1.38
C LYS A 2 -0.80 13.80 -0.05
N ALA A 3 0.36 14.45 -0.19
CA ALA A 3 1.00 14.67 -1.49
C ALA A 3 1.25 13.37 -2.27
N SER A 4 1.60 12.30 -1.54
CA SER A 4 1.86 10.97 -2.10
C SER A 4 0.64 10.37 -2.82
N PHE A 5 -0.55 10.53 -2.25
CA PHE A 5 -1.81 10.09 -2.87
C PHE A 5 -2.08 10.76 -4.22
N HIS A 6 -1.78 12.07 -4.36
CA HIS A 6 -1.95 12.76 -5.64
C HIS A 6 -1.00 12.20 -6.71
N ARG A 7 0.25 11.86 -6.34
CA ARG A 7 1.21 11.27 -7.27
C ARG A 7 0.76 9.88 -7.73
N LEU A 8 0.27 9.04 -6.80
CA LEU A 8 -0.29 7.73 -7.12
C LEU A 8 -1.55 7.82 -7.98
N LEU A 9 -2.43 8.79 -7.71
CA LEU A 9 -3.66 9.02 -8.47
C LEU A 9 -3.34 9.38 -9.92
N PHE A 10 -2.36 10.26 -10.13
CA PHE A 10 -1.96 10.72 -11.46
C PHE A 10 -0.82 9.90 -12.09
N LYS A 11 -0.38 8.81 -11.44
CA LYS A 11 0.66 7.90 -11.95
C LYS A 11 1.95 8.62 -12.38
N GLN A 12 2.40 9.56 -11.55
CA GLN A 12 3.48 10.49 -11.93
C GLN A 12 4.88 9.86 -11.95
N GLU A 13 5.03 8.63 -11.45
CA GLU A 13 6.32 7.97 -11.24
C GLU A 13 6.39 6.58 -11.87
N GLY A 14 7.60 6.15 -12.24
CA GLY A 14 7.91 4.81 -12.71
C GLY A 14 7.62 4.54 -14.19
N ASN A 15 8.19 3.46 -14.73
CA ASN A 15 7.83 2.96 -16.06
C ASN A 15 6.66 1.97 -15.92
N ARG A 16 5.47 2.45 -16.28
CA ARG A 16 4.17 1.77 -16.11
C ARG A 16 3.92 0.81 -17.27
N ALA A 17 3.30 -0.34 -17.00
CA ALA A 17 2.88 -1.26 -18.05
C ALA A 17 1.70 -0.68 -18.85
N VAL A 18 1.51 -1.14 -20.10
CA VAL A 18 0.33 -0.76 -20.90
C VAL A 18 -0.96 -1.20 -20.20
N TRP A 19 -0.95 -2.40 -19.63
CA TRP A 19 -2.04 -2.95 -18.83
C TRP A 19 -1.81 -2.61 -17.36
N GLU A 20 -1.92 -1.34 -17.01
CA GLU A 20 -1.73 -0.82 -15.65
C GLU A 20 -2.92 -1.16 -14.74
N TYR A 21 -2.70 -1.21 -13.42
CA TYR A 21 -3.81 -1.42 -12.49
C TYR A 21 -4.76 -0.22 -12.45
N PRO A 22 -6.09 -0.44 -12.43
CA PRO A 22 -7.03 0.66 -12.22
C PRO A 22 -6.94 1.19 -10.79
N PHE A 23 -6.72 2.49 -10.61
CA PHE A 23 -6.49 3.10 -9.29
C PHE A 23 -7.62 2.79 -8.28
N ALA A 24 -8.89 2.94 -8.69
CA ALA A 24 -10.02 2.65 -7.81
C ALA A 24 -10.12 1.17 -7.42
N VAL A 25 -9.79 0.26 -8.35
CA VAL A 25 -9.80 -1.19 -8.08
C VAL A 25 -8.69 -1.54 -7.09
N ALA A 26 -7.49 -0.97 -7.25
CA ALA A 26 -6.43 -1.09 -6.27
C ALA A 26 -6.84 -0.58 -4.89
N GLY A 27 -7.42 0.62 -4.82
CA GLY A 27 -7.88 1.20 -3.55
C GLY A 27 -8.85 0.28 -2.80
N ILE A 28 -9.87 -0.26 -3.48
CA ILE A 28 -10.82 -1.18 -2.85
C ILE A 28 -10.13 -2.45 -2.33
N ASN A 29 -9.19 -3.02 -3.10
CA ASN A 29 -8.50 -4.24 -2.69
C ASN A 29 -7.54 -4.00 -1.52
N VAL A 30 -6.82 -2.87 -1.53
CA VAL A 30 -5.95 -2.45 -0.41
C VAL A 30 -6.78 -2.23 0.85
N THR A 31 -7.91 -1.52 0.76
CA THR A 31 -8.83 -1.32 1.89
C THR A 31 -9.32 -2.65 2.45
N PHE A 32 -9.79 -3.56 1.60
CA PHE A 32 -10.26 -4.87 2.04
C PHE A 32 -9.15 -5.72 2.65
N MET A 33 -7.93 -5.66 2.08
CA MET A 33 -6.77 -6.33 2.63
C MET A 33 -6.47 -5.86 4.06
N LEU A 34 -6.45 -4.55 4.30
CA LEU A 34 -6.20 -3.97 5.62
C LEU A 34 -7.27 -4.33 6.64
N ILE A 35 -8.55 -4.22 6.26
CA ILE A 35 -9.68 -4.63 7.11
C ILE A 35 -9.55 -6.10 7.54
N ARG A 36 -9.08 -6.98 6.65
CA ARG A 36 -8.88 -8.40 6.97
C ARG A 36 -7.66 -8.63 7.84
N MET A 37 -6.62 -7.80 7.73
CA MET A 37 -5.39 -7.92 8.51
C MET A 37 -5.54 -7.41 9.94
N LEU A 38 -6.22 -6.28 10.12
CA LEU A 38 -6.39 -5.63 11.42
C LEU A 38 -7.61 -6.12 12.20
N ASP A 39 -8.40 -7.01 11.60
CA ASP A 39 -9.82 -7.19 11.94
C ASP A 39 -10.61 -5.87 11.76
N LEU A 40 -11.94 -5.93 11.79
CA LEU A 40 -12.81 -4.77 11.53
C LEU A 40 -12.73 -3.64 12.58
N SER A 41 -11.81 -3.70 13.56
CA SER A 41 -11.78 -2.84 14.74
C SER A 41 -10.55 -1.92 14.82
N SER A 42 -10.24 -1.15 13.78
CA SER A 42 -9.31 -0.03 13.98
C SER A 42 -10.02 1.08 14.76
N GLU A 43 -9.75 1.19 16.05
CA GLU A 43 -10.30 2.25 16.91
C GLU A 43 -9.69 3.63 16.62
N ASP A 44 -8.60 3.67 15.85
CA ASP A 44 -7.89 4.88 15.44
C ASP A 44 -8.00 5.08 13.92
N GLU A 45 -8.92 5.96 13.52
CA GLU A 45 -9.19 6.32 12.12
C GLU A 45 -7.98 7.01 11.46
N GLU A 46 -7.25 7.84 12.22
CA GLU A 46 -6.07 8.54 11.70
C GLU A 46 -4.94 7.55 11.43
N ALA A 47 -4.77 6.57 12.32
CA ALA A 47 -3.85 5.46 12.12
C ALA A 47 -4.22 4.65 10.87
N PHE A 48 -5.51 4.32 10.69
CA PHE A 48 -5.96 3.59 9.51
C PHE A 48 -5.68 4.36 8.20
N ASP A 49 -5.95 5.66 8.15
CA ASP A 49 -5.68 6.50 6.98
C ASP A 49 -4.19 6.53 6.60
N VAL A 50 -3.32 6.56 7.61
CA VAL A 50 -1.87 6.51 7.39
C VAL A 50 -1.47 5.13 6.88
N LEU A 51 -1.97 4.05 7.48
CA LEU A 51 -1.67 2.69 7.06
C LEU A 51 -2.18 2.40 5.65
N TYR A 52 -3.37 2.88 5.29
CA TYR A 52 -3.91 2.82 3.94
C TYR A 52 -2.97 3.47 2.93
N SER A 53 -2.47 4.66 3.26
CA SER A 53 -1.51 5.35 2.41
C SER A 53 -0.23 4.52 2.24
N ILE A 54 0.33 4.00 3.33
CA ILE A 54 1.54 3.16 3.30
C ILE A 54 1.33 1.90 2.46
N ALA A 55 0.22 1.19 2.66
CA ALA A 55 -0.09 -0.04 1.93
C ALA A 55 -0.23 0.21 0.43
N PHE A 56 -0.83 1.33 0.04
CA PHE A 56 -0.96 1.70 -1.37
C PHE A 56 0.41 2.08 -1.98
N GLU A 57 1.20 2.91 -1.31
CA GLU A 57 2.56 3.22 -1.79
C GLU A 57 3.42 1.95 -1.90
N MET A 58 3.32 1.04 -0.92
CA MET A 58 4.03 -0.24 -0.93
C MET A 58 3.60 -1.10 -2.12
N MET A 59 2.29 -1.19 -2.38
CA MET A 59 1.75 -1.89 -3.55
C MET A 59 2.28 -1.28 -4.85
N ASP A 60 2.32 0.06 -4.96
CA ASP A 60 2.83 0.75 -6.14
C ASP A 60 4.32 0.53 -6.36
N ALA A 61 5.11 0.61 -5.29
CA ALA A 61 6.55 0.36 -5.33
C ALA A 61 6.84 -1.07 -5.79
N GLN A 62 6.11 -2.06 -5.26
CA GLN A 62 6.23 -3.46 -5.68
C GLN A 62 5.79 -3.67 -7.12
N TRP A 63 4.68 -3.04 -7.54
CA TRP A 63 4.22 -3.07 -8.92
C TRP A 63 5.30 -2.61 -9.90
N LEU A 64 5.91 -1.45 -9.63
CA LEU A 64 6.98 -0.88 -10.44
C LEU A 64 8.24 -1.75 -10.41
N ALA A 65 8.62 -2.28 -9.24
CA ALA A 65 9.78 -3.15 -9.09
C ALA A 65 9.63 -4.47 -9.86
N MET A 66 8.43 -5.05 -9.85
CA MET A 66 8.10 -6.28 -10.56
C MET A 66 7.87 -6.06 -12.06
N ARG A 67 7.75 -4.80 -12.51
CA ARG A 67 7.28 -4.44 -13.86
C ARG A 67 5.96 -5.14 -14.19
N ALA A 68 5.08 -5.18 -13.19
CA ALA A 68 3.84 -5.92 -13.25
C ALA A 68 2.89 -5.35 -14.31
N SER A 69 2.07 -6.24 -14.86
CA SER A 69 0.88 -5.90 -15.61
C SER A 69 -0.36 -6.27 -14.82
N TYR A 70 -1.53 -5.92 -15.36
CA TYR A 70 -2.83 -6.28 -14.79
C TYR A 70 -2.97 -7.78 -14.48
N MET A 71 -2.29 -8.65 -15.24
CA MET A 71 -2.32 -10.10 -15.02
C MET A 71 -1.68 -10.51 -13.69
N GLU A 72 -0.69 -9.74 -13.20
CA GLU A 72 0.02 -9.97 -11.95
C GLU A 72 -0.62 -9.26 -10.74
N PHE A 73 -1.81 -8.67 -10.91
CA PHE A 73 -2.43 -7.84 -9.87
C PHE A 73 -2.60 -8.56 -8.53
N ASN A 74 -3.06 -9.81 -8.56
CA ASN A 74 -3.21 -10.62 -7.34
C ASN A 74 -1.86 -10.97 -6.70
N GLU A 75 -0.83 -11.18 -7.51
CA GLU A 75 0.52 -11.47 -7.03
C GLU A 75 1.10 -10.26 -6.31
N VAL A 76 0.99 -9.06 -6.89
CA VAL A 76 1.44 -7.81 -6.26
C VAL A 76 0.70 -7.60 -4.93
N LEU A 77 -0.62 -7.76 -4.88
CA LEU A 77 -1.38 -7.65 -3.63
C LEU A 77 -0.92 -8.65 -2.57
N GLN A 78 -0.58 -9.88 -2.96
CA GLN A 78 -0.07 -10.89 -2.04
C GLN A 78 1.29 -10.48 -1.48
N VAL A 79 2.21 -10.00 -2.32
CA VAL A 79 3.51 -9.50 -1.88
C VAL A 79 3.36 -8.28 -0.96
N THR A 80 2.41 -7.39 -1.25
CA THR A 80 2.10 -6.22 -0.39
C THR A 80 1.62 -6.67 0.97
N ARG A 81 0.67 -7.60 1.02
CA ARG A 81 0.16 -8.19 2.26
C ARG A 81 1.29 -8.79 3.07
N THR A 82 2.09 -9.69 2.48
CA THR A 82 3.15 -10.41 3.19
C THR A 82 4.20 -9.44 3.73
N GLN A 83 4.57 -8.40 2.98
CA GLN A 83 5.51 -7.39 3.46
C GLN A 83 4.91 -6.57 4.61
N LEU A 84 3.65 -6.16 4.50
CA LEU A 84 2.98 -5.38 5.54
C LEU A 84 2.78 -6.18 6.83
N GLU A 85 2.38 -7.45 6.73
CA GLU A 85 2.27 -8.37 7.87
C GLU A 85 3.63 -8.52 8.58
N ARG A 86 4.72 -8.65 7.82
CA ARG A 86 6.06 -8.72 8.36
C ARG A 86 6.44 -7.45 9.11
N GLU A 87 6.20 -6.27 8.52
CA GLU A 87 6.51 -4.99 9.17
C GLU A 87 5.68 -4.78 10.44
N LEU A 88 4.39 -5.12 10.43
CA LEU A 88 3.52 -5.03 11.61
C LEU A 88 3.90 -6.02 12.74
N SER A 89 4.54 -7.14 12.39
CA SER A 89 5.00 -8.14 13.38
C SER A 89 6.35 -7.82 14.03
N LEU A 90 7.00 -6.72 13.64
CA LEU A 90 8.27 -6.31 14.23
C LEU A 90 8.08 -5.89 15.69
N GLU A 91 8.95 -6.36 16.58
CA GLU A 91 8.83 -6.16 18.04
C GLU A 91 8.90 -4.68 18.46
N ASP A 92 9.58 -3.85 17.67
CA ASP A 92 9.81 -2.42 17.95
C ASP A 92 8.73 -1.49 17.37
N ILE A 93 7.64 -2.03 16.84
CA ILE A 93 6.55 -1.21 16.26
C ILE A 93 5.54 -0.87 17.34
N HIS A 94 5.57 0.38 17.79
CA HIS A 94 4.61 0.91 18.76
C HIS A 94 3.65 1.91 18.12
N ARG A 95 4.02 2.48 16.98
CA ARG A 95 3.24 3.44 16.20
C ARG A 95 3.42 3.19 14.70
N ILE A 96 2.47 3.67 13.90
CA ILE A 96 2.55 3.54 12.43
C ILE A 96 3.75 4.28 11.84
N GLN A 97 4.22 5.34 12.50
CA GLN A 97 5.42 6.07 12.09
C GLN A 97 6.70 5.24 12.22
N ASP A 98 6.68 4.18 13.03
CA ASP A 98 7.84 3.30 13.23
C ASP A 98 8.00 2.28 12.09
N LEU A 99 6.97 2.11 11.26
CA LEU A 99 7.02 1.20 10.11
C LEU A 99 8.10 1.64 9.13
N PRO A 100 9.00 0.74 8.67
CA PRO A 100 9.97 1.04 7.63
C PRO A 100 9.34 1.66 6.38
N ALA A 101 8.17 1.18 5.98
CA ALA A 101 7.41 1.69 4.84
C ALA A 101 6.80 3.08 5.03
N TYR A 102 6.83 3.65 6.25
CA TYR A 102 6.42 5.05 6.49
C TYR A 102 7.22 6.04 5.62
N ASN A 103 8.48 5.70 5.31
CA ASN A 103 9.34 6.50 4.43
C ASN A 103 8.80 6.66 3.00
N LEU A 104 7.94 5.74 2.53
CA LEU A 104 7.34 5.81 1.20
C LEU A 104 6.44 7.05 1.04
N LEU A 105 5.90 7.59 2.13
CA LEU A 105 5.05 8.78 2.11
C LEU A 105 5.80 10.08 1.74
N TYR A 106 7.13 10.05 1.78
CA TYR A 106 8.00 11.22 1.59
C TYR A 106 8.89 11.15 0.34
N GLN A 107 8.72 10.11 -0.47
CA GLN A 107 9.26 10.09 -1.84
C GLN A 107 8.64 11.22 -2.66
#